data_AF-A0A0S6UFN2-F1
#
_entry.id   AF-A0A0S6UFN2-F1
#
_cell.length_a   1.000
_cell.length_b   1.000
_cell.length_c   1.000
_cell.angle_alpha   90.00
_cell.angle_beta   90.00
_cell.angle_gamma   90.00
#
_symmetry.space_group_name_H-M   'P 1'
#
loop_
_entity.id
_entity.type
_entity.pdbx_description
1 polymer ?
#
loop_
_entity_poly.entity_id
_entity_poly.type
_entity_poly.pdbx_seq_one_letter_code
_entity_poly.pdbx_strand_id
1 'polypeptide(L)'
;MPVGFLQAIYDLGSLDTGEGLEPYLKFPLDNGGKVIRVFLAIKDLDAEVLEVQGVNKVDLADHKAESDMKLKYLYRDRVGANVTWGFTPLYKLGKPKGNKEKNREDWLGPDGNWQAHKGCHFNKLKNRVLQDYETSGTMAPGSVDVIMAGLEQWLDIILENLQAKESHIVVFGADQGGRFVYPGEIKAFIHYFETKLKQSLAGNTRGASKACAFCGRQASNLATLDSVFKFATMDKVNFLPGQDKKEEGNIFPLCQECLKKISAGRERVERTLTSTGVIPGLRVWIIPETVTINGGATIRPVVQRLEQLSVGDTLTSLGERTEGRYFTHLAREGGGLVFHFLFWERNNAQELVHLMVEDVPPERLAFLEKIWNQAMKAVMGKIEKGLNLDWAFASLYATLNRFAGKSDADKLVFRDFALKVIGKMLKGELLPEVTFKKIVTSRAARLVYENDNWDDVKKSLLYAQVWAEYMTLINRG
;
A
#
# COMPACT_ATOMS: atom_id res chain seq x y z
N MET A 1 -19.84 -9.65 2.00
CA MET A 1 -18.51 -9.52 1.40
C MET A 1 -18.49 -10.22 0.07
N PRO A 2 -17.93 -9.62 -0.98
CA PRO A 2 -17.81 -10.30 -2.24
C PRO A 2 -16.82 -11.46 -2.12
N VAL A 3 -17.26 -12.63 -2.57
CA VAL A 3 -16.53 -13.88 -2.39
C VAL A 3 -15.39 -13.99 -3.40
N GLY A 4 -15.57 -13.45 -4.62
CA GLY A 4 -14.57 -13.48 -5.70
C GLY A 4 -13.29 -12.73 -5.33
N PHE A 5 -13.39 -11.47 -4.91
CA PHE A 5 -12.23 -10.67 -4.48
C PHE A 5 -11.36 -11.39 -3.42
N LEU A 6 -11.98 -11.92 -2.36
CA LEU A 6 -11.23 -12.60 -1.30
C LEU A 6 -10.62 -13.92 -1.78
N GLN A 7 -11.35 -14.67 -2.60
CA GLN A 7 -10.86 -15.91 -3.19
C GLN A 7 -9.64 -15.64 -4.06
N ALA A 8 -9.72 -14.64 -4.93
CA ALA A 8 -8.60 -14.23 -5.79
C ALA A 8 -7.36 -13.83 -4.97
N ILE A 9 -7.52 -13.06 -3.89
CA ILE A 9 -6.40 -12.73 -2.99
C ILE A 9 -5.83 -13.98 -2.33
N TYR A 10 -6.68 -14.90 -1.86
CA TYR A 10 -6.24 -16.16 -1.26
C TYR A 10 -5.45 -17.03 -2.26
N ASP A 11 -5.88 -17.06 -3.52
CA ASP A 11 -5.22 -17.82 -4.58
C ASP A 11 -3.87 -17.21 -4.95
N LEU A 12 -3.79 -15.88 -5.06
CA LEU A 12 -2.51 -15.17 -5.20
C LEU A 12 -1.56 -15.47 -4.05
N GLY A 13 -2.07 -15.47 -2.82
CA GLY A 13 -1.28 -15.83 -1.64
C GLY A 13 -0.86 -17.30 -1.59
N SER A 14 -1.61 -18.17 -2.26
CA SER A 14 -1.28 -19.60 -2.37
C SER A 14 -0.22 -19.87 -3.43
N LEU A 15 0.13 -18.90 -4.28
CA LEU A 15 1.18 -19.05 -5.29
C LEU A 15 2.57 -19.11 -4.69
N ASP A 16 2.86 -18.37 -3.62
CA ASP A 16 4.16 -18.49 -2.97
C ASP A 16 3.97 -19.23 -1.65
N THR A 17 4.58 -20.41 -1.57
CA THR A 17 4.66 -21.23 -0.36
C THR A 17 5.69 -20.62 0.59
N GLY A 18 5.49 -19.35 0.98
CA GLY A 18 6.32 -18.73 2.01
C GLY A 18 6.20 -19.57 3.28
N GLU A 19 7.31 -20.22 3.66
CA GLU A 19 7.37 -21.00 4.88
C GLU A 19 7.59 -20.09 6.10
N GLY A 20 7.14 -20.55 7.26
CA GLY A 20 7.28 -19.77 8.50
C GLY A 20 6.66 -18.37 8.44
N LEU A 21 7.48 -17.35 8.73
CA LEU A 21 7.06 -15.97 8.95
C LEU A 21 6.85 -15.14 7.68
N GLU A 22 7.43 -15.55 6.55
CA GLU A 22 7.51 -14.74 5.32
C GLU A 22 6.17 -14.13 4.87
N PRO A 23 5.02 -14.84 4.96
CA PRO A 23 3.70 -14.28 4.59
C PRO A 23 3.20 -13.13 5.46
N TYR A 24 3.75 -12.99 6.67
CA TYR A 24 3.38 -11.93 7.61
C TYR A 24 4.28 -10.70 7.50
N LEU A 25 5.39 -10.82 6.77
CA LEU A 25 6.38 -9.78 6.61
C LEU A 25 6.02 -8.85 5.45
N LYS A 26 6.60 -7.64 5.49
CA LYS A 26 6.54 -6.62 4.45
C LYS A 26 7.92 -5.99 4.29
N PHE A 27 8.16 -5.33 3.15
CA PHE A 27 9.28 -4.40 3.10
C PHE A 27 8.98 -3.15 3.95
N PRO A 28 9.98 -2.61 4.64
CA PRO A 28 9.80 -1.39 5.42
C PRO A 28 9.58 -0.15 4.53
N LEU A 29 10.05 -0.14 3.29
CA LEU A 29 9.84 0.95 2.34
C LEU A 29 9.22 0.43 1.03
N ASP A 30 8.26 1.17 0.49
CA ASP A 30 7.50 0.77 -0.71
C ASP A 30 8.39 0.78 -1.97
N ASN A 31 9.24 1.80 -2.17
CA ASN A 31 10.10 1.98 -3.35
C ASN A 31 11.41 2.70 -3.01
N GLY A 32 12.54 1.99 -3.04
CA GLY A 32 13.86 2.55 -2.76
C GLY A 32 13.97 3.25 -1.40
N GLY A 33 15.05 4.01 -1.21
CA GLY A 33 15.33 4.77 0.02
C GLY A 33 16.54 4.23 0.77
N LYS A 34 16.77 4.77 1.97
CA LYS A 34 17.97 4.51 2.76
C LYS A 34 17.68 3.81 4.07
N VAL A 35 18.63 3.00 4.50
CA VAL A 35 18.63 2.25 5.75
C VAL A 35 19.80 2.74 6.58
N ILE A 36 19.49 3.42 7.68
CA ILE A 36 20.45 3.72 8.75
C ILE A 36 20.59 2.45 9.58
N ARG A 37 21.76 1.80 9.49
CA ARG A 37 22.04 0.54 10.19
C ARG A 37 22.78 0.85 11.48
N VAL A 38 22.20 0.46 12.60
CA VAL A 38 22.78 0.63 13.94
C VAL A 38 23.34 -0.70 14.40
N PHE A 39 24.67 -0.79 14.46
CA PHE A 39 25.41 -2.02 14.79
C PHE A 39 25.53 -2.14 16.31
N LEU A 40 24.69 -2.99 16.89
CA LEU A 40 24.68 -3.28 18.32
C LEU A 40 25.84 -4.21 18.69
N ALA A 41 26.59 -3.83 19.71
CA ALA A 41 27.55 -4.71 20.35
C ALA A 41 26.78 -5.67 21.27
N ILE A 42 26.61 -6.92 20.83
CA ILE A 42 25.89 -7.93 21.59
C ILE A 42 26.87 -9.00 22.03
N LYS A 43 26.86 -9.31 23.33
CA LYS A 43 27.81 -10.25 23.94
C LYS A 43 27.69 -11.67 23.36
N ASP A 44 26.48 -12.15 23.16
CA ASP A 44 26.16 -13.43 22.56
C ASP A 44 24.88 -13.32 21.72
N LEU A 45 24.97 -13.65 20.43
CA LEU A 45 23.85 -13.58 19.48
C LEU A 45 22.91 -14.79 19.54
N ASP A 46 23.38 -15.90 20.11
CA ASP A 46 22.61 -17.11 20.27
C ASP A 46 21.87 -17.16 21.61
N ALA A 47 22.09 -16.18 22.50
CA ALA A 47 21.41 -16.06 23.78
C ALA A 47 19.91 -15.80 23.61
N GLU A 48 19.10 -16.39 24.49
CA GLU A 48 17.65 -16.13 24.55
C GLU A 48 17.35 -14.68 24.97
N VAL A 49 18.20 -14.13 25.84
CA VAL A 49 18.14 -12.74 26.32
C VAL A 49 19.41 -12.03 25.87
N LEU A 50 19.26 -11.02 25.02
CA LEU A 50 20.40 -10.30 24.44
C LEU A 50 20.95 -9.27 25.43
N GLU A 51 22.24 -9.37 25.75
CA GLU A 51 22.98 -8.37 26.52
C GLU A 51 23.67 -7.39 25.56
N VAL A 52 23.12 -6.17 25.45
CA VAL A 52 23.66 -5.13 24.56
C VAL A 52 24.65 -4.26 25.33
N GLN A 53 25.88 -4.20 24.85
CA GLN A 53 27.00 -3.50 25.47
C GLN A 53 27.22 -2.09 24.90
N GLY A 54 26.62 -1.77 23.76
CA GLY A 54 26.77 -0.47 23.11
C GLY A 54 26.38 -0.45 21.64
N VAL A 55 26.73 0.65 20.97
CA VAL A 55 26.62 0.82 19.53
C VAL A 55 28.03 0.96 18.96
N ASN A 56 28.49 -0.06 18.22
CA ASN A 56 29.85 -0.08 17.64
C ASN A 56 29.98 0.83 16.42
N LYS A 57 28.92 0.93 15.63
CA LYS A 57 28.94 1.63 14.34
C LYS A 57 27.53 2.05 13.93
N VAL A 58 27.45 3.16 13.21
CA VAL A 58 26.28 3.52 12.42
C VAL A 58 26.72 3.78 10.98
N ASP A 59 25.99 3.24 10.01
CA ASP A 59 26.21 3.58 8.61
C ASP A 59 24.89 3.67 7.81
N LEU A 60 25.02 4.08 6.55
CA LEU A 60 23.91 4.22 5.61
C LEU A 60 24.08 3.17 4.50
N ALA A 61 22.99 2.46 4.21
CA ALA A 61 22.90 1.53 3.08
C ALA A 61 21.65 1.81 2.24
N ASP A 62 21.65 1.35 1.00
CA ASP A 62 20.43 1.34 0.18
C ASP A 62 19.43 0.32 0.69
N HIS A 63 18.15 0.68 0.66
CA HIS A 63 17.07 -0.26 0.90
C HIS A 63 17.00 -1.28 -0.22
N LYS A 64 17.08 -2.56 0.13
CA LYS A 64 17.04 -3.67 -0.82
C LYS A 64 15.67 -4.33 -0.79
N ALA A 65 14.98 -4.33 -1.94
CA ALA A 65 13.66 -4.94 -2.12
C ALA A 65 13.76 -6.36 -2.73
N GLU A 66 14.78 -7.13 -2.35
CA GLU A 66 15.00 -8.51 -2.78
C GLU A 66 14.23 -9.49 -1.86
N SER A 67 13.82 -10.66 -2.37
CA SER A 67 12.95 -11.58 -1.62
C SER A 67 13.56 -12.07 -0.29
N ASP A 68 14.87 -12.34 -0.26
CA ASP A 68 15.60 -12.74 0.95
C ASP A 68 15.68 -11.62 2.01
N MET A 69 15.68 -10.36 1.56
CA MET A 69 15.74 -9.21 2.44
C MET A 69 14.46 -9.04 3.28
N LYS A 70 13.32 -9.59 2.83
CA LYS A 70 12.07 -9.58 3.59
C LYS A 70 12.23 -10.30 4.93
N LEU A 71 12.84 -11.49 4.91
CA LEU A 71 13.16 -12.26 6.10
C LEU A 71 14.21 -11.53 6.95
N LYS A 72 15.28 -11.01 6.35
CA LYS A 72 16.33 -10.27 7.07
C LYS A 72 15.79 -9.04 7.80
N TYR A 73 14.97 -8.21 7.16
CA TYR A 73 14.37 -7.06 7.83
C TYR A 73 13.41 -7.46 8.95
N LEU A 74 12.77 -8.63 8.85
CA LEU A 74 11.78 -9.13 9.82
C LEU A 74 10.67 -8.10 10.07
N TYR A 75 10.25 -7.35 9.05
CA TYR A 75 9.39 -6.19 9.22
C TYR A 75 7.89 -6.48 9.07
N ARG A 76 7.07 -5.93 9.97
CA ARG A 76 5.60 -5.86 9.85
C ARG A 76 5.09 -4.54 10.45
N ASP A 77 4.04 -3.98 9.86
CA ASP A 77 3.36 -2.81 10.43
C ASP A 77 2.78 -3.15 11.81
N ARG A 78 2.72 -2.15 12.70
CA ARG A 78 2.11 -2.31 14.03
C ARG A 78 0.63 -2.63 13.92
N VAL A 79 0.11 -3.34 14.92
CA VAL A 79 -1.30 -3.75 14.98
C VAL A 79 -2.26 -2.54 15.04
N GLY A 80 -1.81 -1.42 15.60
CA GLY A 80 -2.55 -0.16 15.63
C GLY A 80 -1.72 1.01 16.15
N ALA A 81 -2.23 2.24 15.98
CA ALA A 81 -1.55 3.47 16.38
C ALA A 81 -1.37 3.63 17.90
N ASN A 82 -2.23 2.98 18.70
CA ASN A 82 -2.22 3.03 20.16
C ASN A 82 -1.24 2.03 20.80
N VAL A 83 -0.62 1.17 20.00
CA VAL A 83 0.31 0.15 20.48
C VAL A 83 1.72 0.74 20.58
N THR A 84 2.28 0.71 21.78
CA THR A 84 3.61 1.25 22.07
C THR A 84 4.72 0.32 21.59
N TRP A 85 4.44 -0.94 21.25
CA TRP A 85 5.43 -1.87 20.71
C TRP A 85 5.31 -2.05 19.19
N GLY A 86 6.36 -2.61 18.58
CA GLY A 86 6.39 -3.06 17.19
C GLY A 86 6.97 -4.47 17.10
N PHE A 87 6.84 -5.10 15.94
CA PHE A 87 7.31 -6.47 15.70
C PHE A 87 8.83 -6.57 15.50
N THR A 88 9.46 -5.45 15.16
CA THR A 88 10.84 -5.38 14.66
C THR A 88 11.53 -4.21 15.32
N PRO A 89 12.84 -4.31 15.64
CA PRO A 89 13.59 -3.17 16.13
C PRO A 89 13.96 -2.28 14.92
N LEU A 90 12.92 -1.64 14.36
CA LEU A 90 12.97 -0.83 13.15
C LEU A 90 12.07 0.39 13.30
N TYR A 91 12.59 1.55 12.90
CA TYR A 91 11.88 2.82 12.95
C TYR A 91 11.78 3.46 11.57
N LYS A 92 10.59 3.91 11.19
CA LYS A 92 10.36 4.66 9.95
C LYS A 92 10.56 6.16 10.22
N LEU A 93 11.63 6.74 9.66
CA LEU A 93 11.93 8.17 9.76
C LEU A 93 11.08 8.96 8.75
N GLY A 94 10.91 8.43 7.54
CA GLY A 94 10.33 9.16 6.42
C GLY A 94 11.37 10.03 5.72
N LYS A 95 10.94 11.11 5.05
CA LYS A 95 11.84 12.02 4.35
C LYS A 95 12.40 13.07 5.33
N PRO A 96 13.72 13.16 5.51
CA PRO A 96 14.30 14.15 6.40
C PRO A 96 14.09 15.56 5.84
N LYS A 97 14.12 16.56 6.72
CA LYS A 97 14.07 17.96 6.31
C LYS A 97 15.38 18.29 5.61
N GLY A 98 15.33 19.14 4.59
CA GLY A 98 16.52 19.55 3.83
C GLY A 98 17.55 20.38 4.60
N ASN A 99 17.43 20.52 5.93
CA ASN A 99 18.35 21.29 6.76
C ASN A 99 18.83 20.50 8.00
N LYS A 100 20.15 20.56 8.30
CA LYS A 100 20.79 19.79 9.38
C LYS A 100 20.26 20.19 10.76
N GLU A 101 20.08 21.48 11.04
CA GLU A 101 19.57 21.93 12.35
C GLU A 101 18.11 21.52 12.56
N LYS A 102 17.28 21.60 11.51
CA LYS A 102 15.88 21.14 11.58
C LYS A 102 15.77 19.63 11.77
N ASN A 103 16.68 18.86 11.15
CA ASN A 103 16.78 17.44 11.43
C ASN A 103 17.21 17.20 12.88
N ARG A 104 18.22 17.91 13.38
CA ARG A 104 18.65 17.80 14.78
C ARG A 104 17.49 18.05 15.75
N GLU A 105 16.68 19.07 15.50
CA GLU A 105 15.44 19.34 16.26
C GLU A 105 14.42 18.19 16.15
N ASP A 106 14.23 17.58 14.98
CA ASP A 106 13.34 16.42 14.84
C ASP A 106 13.86 15.20 15.62
N TRP A 107 15.18 15.05 15.74
CA TRP A 107 15.81 13.96 16.48
C TRP A 107 15.79 14.16 18.00
N LEU A 108 16.12 15.37 18.47
CA LEU A 108 16.32 15.67 19.90
C LEU A 108 15.21 16.51 20.54
N GLY A 109 14.34 17.14 19.76
CA GLY A 109 13.46 18.20 20.22
C GLY A 109 14.11 19.60 20.19
N PRO A 110 13.32 20.67 20.40
CA PRO A 110 13.77 22.07 20.21
C PRO A 110 14.89 22.53 21.14
N ASP A 111 14.96 21.96 22.35
CA ASP A 111 15.93 22.30 23.40
C ASP A 111 17.04 21.24 23.57
N GLY A 112 17.06 20.22 22.70
CA GLY A 112 17.99 19.10 22.80
C GLY A 112 17.63 18.03 23.85
N ASN A 113 16.57 18.22 24.64
CA ASN A 113 16.14 17.30 25.71
C ASN A 113 15.07 16.33 25.19
N TRP A 114 15.53 15.30 24.46
CA TRP A 114 14.64 14.37 23.78
C TRP A 114 13.76 13.55 24.74
N GLN A 115 14.18 13.38 26.00
CA GLN A 115 13.39 12.70 27.02
C GLN A 115 12.10 13.47 27.35
N ALA A 116 12.13 14.81 27.31
CA ALA A 116 10.97 15.67 27.54
C ALA A 116 10.03 15.75 26.32
N HIS A 117 10.55 15.55 25.10
CA HIS A 117 9.80 15.76 23.86
C HIS A 117 9.30 14.47 23.22
N LYS A 118 8.06 14.07 23.52
CA LYS A 118 7.41 12.86 22.97
C LYS A 118 7.33 12.81 21.44
N GLY A 119 7.46 13.96 20.77
CA GLY A 119 7.39 14.11 19.32
C GLY A 119 8.66 13.74 18.56
N CYS A 120 9.84 13.79 19.21
CA CYS A 120 11.12 13.62 18.55
C CYS A 120 11.46 12.14 18.25
N HIS A 121 12.43 11.91 17.37
CA HIS A 121 12.79 10.56 16.94
C HIS A 121 13.43 9.74 18.06
N PHE A 122 14.33 10.29 18.89
CA PHE A 122 14.94 9.54 19.99
C PHE A 122 13.91 9.07 21.03
N ASN A 123 12.95 9.93 21.39
CA ASN A 123 11.89 9.53 22.32
C ASN A 123 11.05 8.37 21.76
N LYS A 124 10.71 8.45 20.47
CA LYS A 124 9.96 7.39 19.77
C LYS A 124 10.80 6.12 19.63
N LEU A 125 12.11 6.22 19.38
CA LEU A 125 13.00 5.06 19.32
C LEU A 125 13.04 4.32 20.66
N LYS A 126 13.32 5.02 21.76
CA LYS A 126 13.29 4.43 23.09
C LYS A 126 11.92 3.84 23.41
N ASN A 127 10.89 4.69 23.48
CA ASN A 127 9.60 4.31 24.07
C ASN A 127 8.71 3.49 23.15
N ARG A 128 8.90 3.60 21.82
CA ARG A 128 8.04 2.94 20.85
C ARG A 128 8.69 1.80 20.09
N VAL A 129 10.01 1.70 20.07
CA VAL A 129 10.73 0.66 19.31
C VAL A 129 11.47 -0.26 20.25
N LEU A 130 12.29 0.26 21.16
CA LEU A 130 13.24 -0.54 21.92
C LEU A 130 12.72 -1.00 23.30
N GLN A 131 11.94 -0.18 24.00
CA GLN A 131 11.56 -0.45 25.40
C GLN A 131 10.84 -1.79 25.59
N ASP A 132 10.01 -2.21 24.63
CA ASP A 132 9.26 -3.46 24.76
C ASP A 132 10.17 -4.69 24.75
N TYR A 133 11.34 -4.63 24.10
CA TYR A 133 12.32 -5.72 24.09
C TYR A 133 12.90 -5.99 25.48
N GLU A 134 13.11 -4.96 26.30
CA GLU A 134 13.49 -5.13 27.70
C GLU A 134 12.31 -5.64 28.54
N THR A 135 11.13 -5.02 28.41
CA THR A 135 9.98 -5.39 29.26
C THR A 135 9.44 -6.79 28.96
N SER A 136 9.64 -7.28 27.74
CA SER A 136 9.31 -8.66 27.34
C SER A 136 10.42 -9.67 27.65
N GLY A 137 11.58 -9.22 28.13
CA GLY A 137 12.72 -10.08 28.44
C GLY A 137 13.54 -10.53 27.23
N THR A 138 13.37 -9.92 26.06
CA THR A 138 14.20 -10.21 24.87
C THR A 138 15.59 -9.57 24.97
N MET A 139 15.68 -8.41 25.63
CA MET A 139 16.94 -7.75 25.97
C MET A 139 17.11 -7.68 27.49
N ALA A 140 18.35 -7.74 27.96
CA ALA A 140 18.67 -7.58 29.38
C ALA A 140 18.33 -6.16 29.86
N PRO A 141 17.87 -5.98 31.12
CA PRO A 141 17.58 -4.66 31.67
C PRO A 141 18.77 -3.69 31.55
N GLY A 142 18.52 -2.48 31.05
CA GLY A 142 19.55 -1.44 30.83
C GLY A 142 20.13 -1.43 29.41
N SER A 143 19.89 -2.45 28.60
CA SER A 143 20.30 -2.51 27.19
C SER A 143 19.78 -1.32 26.37
N VAL A 144 18.53 -0.89 26.60
CA VAL A 144 17.90 0.22 25.87
C VAL A 144 18.60 1.53 26.20
N ASP A 145 18.93 1.77 27.46
CA ASP A 145 19.64 2.99 27.86
C ASP A 145 21.06 3.02 27.29
N VAL A 146 21.74 1.87 27.25
CA VAL A 146 23.04 1.71 26.59
C VAL A 146 22.96 1.99 25.09
N ILE A 147 21.92 1.49 24.40
CA ILE A 147 21.68 1.78 22.98
C ILE A 147 21.46 3.28 22.77
N MET A 148 20.60 3.91 23.57
CA MET A 148 20.26 5.33 23.42
C MET A 148 21.47 6.23 23.67
N ALA A 149 22.27 5.94 24.70
CA ALA A 149 23.53 6.64 24.95
C ALA A 149 24.52 6.49 23.79
N GLY A 150 24.60 5.30 23.18
CA GLY A 150 25.37 5.09 21.96
C GLY A 150 24.86 5.93 20.78
N LEU A 151 23.55 5.94 20.53
CA LEU A 151 22.95 6.72 19.44
C LEU A 151 23.21 8.22 19.58
N GLU A 152 23.21 8.77 20.80
CA GLU A 152 23.56 10.18 21.04
C GLU A 152 24.96 10.52 20.51
N GLN A 153 25.93 9.62 20.67
CA GLN A 153 27.30 9.81 20.18
C GLN A 153 27.40 9.72 18.65
N TRP A 154 26.52 8.93 18.02
CA TRP A 154 26.48 8.75 16.56
C TRP A 154 25.54 9.75 15.85
N LEU A 155 24.87 10.65 16.57
CA LEU A 155 23.85 11.53 16.00
C LEU A 155 24.39 12.41 14.88
N ASP A 156 25.57 13.01 15.05
CA ASP A 156 26.13 13.89 14.02
C ASP A 156 26.41 13.15 12.71
N ILE A 157 26.90 11.91 12.82
CA ILE A 157 27.13 11.03 11.66
C ILE A 157 25.80 10.65 11.00
N ILE A 158 24.76 10.35 11.79
CA ILE A 158 23.42 10.10 11.24
C ILE A 158 22.94 11.31 10.44
N LEU A 159 23.01 12.51 11.03
CA LEU A 159 22.54 13.74 10.42
C LEU A 159 23.28 14.09 9.13
N GLU A 160 24.58 13.83 9.04
CA GLU A 160 25.40 14.07 7.86
C GLU A 160 25.07 13.13 6.69
N ASN A 161 24.60 11.93 6.99
CA ASN A 161 24.25 10.93 5.99
C ASN A 161 22.78 11.00 5.54
N LEU A 162 21.96 11.88 6.11
CA LEU A 162 20.55 12.03 5.72
C LEU A 162 20.40 12.63 4.31
N GLN A 163 19.59 11.99 3.47
CA GLN A 163 19.30 12.46 2.12
C GLN A 163 17.87 13.01 2.00
N ALA A 164 17.73 14.33 1.81
CA ALA A 164 16.44 15.04 1.89
C ALA A 164 15.33 14.53 0.95
N LYS A 165 15.69 13.95 -0.20
CA LYS A 165 14.72 13.48 -1.20
C LYS A 165 14.27 12.02 -1.00
N GLU A 166 14.96 11.28 -0.14
CA GLU A 166 14.74 9.85 0.04
C GLU A 166 14.12 9.53 1.40
N SER A 167 13.29 8.50 1.44
CA SER A 167 12.73 8.00 2.69
C SER A 167 13.78 7.18 3.43
N HIS A 168 13.90 7.40 4.74
CA HIS A 168 14.86 6.71 5.60
C HIS A 168 14.16 5.82 6.62
N ILE A 169 14.83 4.72 6.97
CA ILE A 169 14.50 3.88 8.13
C ILE A 169 15.74 3.70 9.00
N VAL A 170 15.53 3.46 10.29
CA VAL A 170 16.58 3.05 11.23
C VAL A 170 16.34 1.58 11.58
N VAL A 171 17.36 0.73 11.40
CA VAL A 171 17.31 -0.70 11.71
C VAL A 171 18.40 -1.02 12.72
N PHE A 172 18.02 -1.68 13.81
CA PHE A 172 18.95 -2.15 14.82
C PHE A 172 19.28 -3.61 14.56
N GLY A 173 20.55 -3.89 14.27
CA GLY A 173 21.07 -5.23 14.05
C GLY A 173 22.34 -5.42 14.86
N ALA A 174 22.93 -6.60 14.85
CA ALA A 174 24.16 -6.83 15.58
C ALA A 174 25.41 -6.55 14.75
N ASP A 175 26.49 -6.21 15.45
CA ASP A 175 27.83 -6.24 14.90
C ASP A 175 28.46 -7.63 15.07
N GLN A 176 28.85 -8.26 13.96
CA GLN A 176 29.64 -9.47 13.97
C GLN A 176 30.92 -9.24 13.16
N GLY A 177 31.96 -8.73 13.83
CA GLY A 177 33.25 -8.46 13.20
C GLY A 177 33.20 -7.42 12.08
N GLY A 178 32.37 -6.37 12.23
CA GLY A 178 32.18 -5.31 11.24
C GLY A 178 31.09 -5.61 10.20
N ARG A 179 30.54 -6.83 10.19
CA ARG A 179 29.37 -7.20 9.38
C ARG A 179 28.09 -6.88 10.15
N PHE A 180 27.13 -6.25 9.45
CA PHE A 180 25.79 -6.04 9.98
C PHE A 180 24.98 -7.33 9.91
N VAL A 181 24.52 -7.82 11.06
CA VAL A 181 23.58 -8.94 11.17
C VAL A 181 22.18 -8.37 11.34
N TYR A 182 21.28 -8.65 10.40
CA TYR A 182 19.94 -8.08 10.39
C TYR A 182 19.04 -8.70 11.49
N PRO A 183 17.94 -8.03 11.88
CA PRO A 183 17.04 -8.55 12.91
C PRO A 183 16.53 -9.97 12.65
N GLY A 184 16.21 -10.30 11.41
CA GLY A 184 15.74 -11.63 11.00
C GLY A 184 16.82 -12.70 10.93
N GLU A 185 18.07 -12.37 11.24
CA GLU A 185 19.17 -13.32 11.43
C GLU A 185 19.45 -13.58 12.93
N ILE A 186 18.77 -12.86 13.84
CA ILE A 186 18.98 -12.95 15.30
C ILE A 186 17.83 -13.71 15.95
N LYS A 187 18.13 -14.86 16.57
CA LYS A 187 17.12 -15.79 17.12
C LYS A 187 16.16 -15.14 18.12
N ALA A 188 16.69 -14.34 19.05
CA ALA A 188 15.87 -13.66 20.05
C ALA A 188 14.85 -12.70 19.43
N PHE A 189 15.20 -11.98 18.35
CA PHE A 189 14.26 -11.11 17.64
C PHE A 189 13.22 -11.88 16.84
N ILE A 190 13.60 -13.00 16.21
CA ILE A 190 12.65 -13.92 15.56
C ILE A 190 11.63 -14.45 16.58
N HIS A 191 12.11 -14.90 17.74
CA HIS A 191 11.26 -15.43 18.80
C HIS A 191 10.30 -14.37 19.37
N TYR A 192 10.80 -13.15 19.59
CA TYR A 192 9.98 -12.01 19.98
C TYR A 192 8.89 -11.73 18.93
N PHE A 193 9.26 -11.70 17.64
CA PHE A 193 8.32 -11.48 16.54
C PHE A 193 7.22 -12.54 16.54
N GLU A 194 7.57 -13.82 16.63
CA GLU A 194 6.63 -14.94 16.67
C GLU A 194 5.66 -14.84 17.86
N THR A 195 6.18 -14.48 19.04
CA THR A 195 5.39 -14.35 20.26
C THR A 195 4.39 -13.22 20.12
N LYS A 196 4.82 -12.05 19.65
CA LYS A 196 3.94 -10.90 19.40
C LYS A 196 2.94 -11.18 18.28
N LEU A 197 3.34 -11.91 17.24
CA LEU A 197 2.45 -12.32 16.16
C LEU A 197 1.34 -13.23 16.71
N LYS A 198 1.68 -14.29 17.44
CA LYS A 198 0.71 -15.19 18.07
C LYS A 198 -0.24 -14.42 19.00
N GLN A 199 0.26 -13.49 19.81
CA GLN A 199 -0.56 -12.64 20.67
C GLN A 199 -1.49 -11.72 19.87
N SER A 200 -1.03 -11.15 18.75
CA SER A 200 -1.85 -10.27 17.90
C SER A 200 -2.91 -11.02 17.10
N LEU A 201 -2.66 -12.29 16.79
CA LEU A 201 -3.55 -13.15 16.00
C LEU A 201 -4.53 -13.95 16.87
N ALA A 202 -4.20 -14.15 18.14
CA ALA A 202 -5.12 -14.64 19.14
C ALA A 202 -6.10 -13.52 19.49
N GLY A 203 -7.19 -13.41 18.73
CA GLY A 203 -8.31 -12.55 19.09
C GLY A 203 -8.82 -12.88 20.50
N ASN A 204 -9.57 -11.96 21.12
CA ASN A 204 -10.21 -12.14 22.43
C ASN A 204 -11.23 -13.31 22.50
N THR A 205 -11.30 -14.17 21.49
CA THR A 205 -12.14 -15.35 21.41
C THR A 205 -11.58 -16.50 22.24
N ARG A 206 -11.51 -16.32 23.56
CA ARG A 206 -11.52 -17.45 24.51
C ARG A 206 -12.93 -18.04 24.53
N GLY A 207 -13.22 -18.93 23.59
CA GLY A 207 -14.52 -19.59 23.45
C GLY A 207 -14.49 -20.74 22.47
N ALA A 208 -15.47 -21.64 22.55
CA ALA A 208 -15.60 -22.89 21.80
C ALA A 208 -15.14 -22.82 20.33
N SER A 209 -14.61 -23.94 19.81
CA SER A 209 -14.22 -24.10 18.40
C SER A 209 -15.27 -23.51 17.46
N LYS A 210 -14.85 -22.59 16.59
CA LYS A 210 -15.71 -21.97 15.58
C LYS A 210 -15.20 -22.32 14.18
N ALA A 211 -16.11 -22.32 13.22
CA ALA A 211 -15.77 -22.54 11.82
C ALA A 211 -15.12 -21.27 11.22
N CYS A 212 -14.07 -21.46 10.42
CA CYS A 212 -13.52 -20.41 9.59
C CYS A 212 -14.54 -20.01 8.51
N ALA A 213 -14.82 -18.71 8.38
CA ALA A 213 -15.75 -18.16 7.39
C ALA A 213 -15.29 -18.33 5.95
N PHE A 214 -14.00 -18.60 5.72
CA PHE A 214 -13.44 -18.82 4.38
C PHE A 214 -13.41 -20.30 4.00
N CYS A 215 -12.76 -21.16 4.80
CA CYS A 215 -12.58 -22.58 4.46
C CYS A 215 -13.53 -23.55 5.17
N GLY A 216 -14.39 -23.07 6.08
CA GLY A 216 -15.33 -23.90 6.85
C GLY A 216 -14.70 -24.78 7.95
N ARG A 217 -13.35 -24.89 8.01
CA ARG A 217 -12.67 -25.72 9.01
C ARG A 217 -12.83 -25.16 10.42
N GLN A 218 -13.03 -26.06 11.38
CA GLN A 218 -13.10 -25.76 12.81
C GLN A 218 -11.71 -25.37 13.33
N ALA A 219 -11.61 -24.26 14.05
CA ALA A 219 -10.38 -23.79 14.66
C ALA A 219 -10.63 -23.10 16.00
N SER A 220 -9.70 -23.28 16.94
CA SER A 220 -9.70 -22.64 18.26
C SER A 220 -9.09 -21.22 18.24
N ASN A 221 -8.12 -20.97 17.36
CA ASN A 221 -7.45 -19.68 17.22
C ASN A 221 -7.86 -19.01 15.90
N LEU A 222 -8.87 -18.14 15.98
CA LEU A 222 -9.38 -17.39 14.84
C LEU A 222 -8.96 -15.93 14.92
N ALA A 223 -8.54 -15.39 13.79
CA ALA A 223 -8.31 -13.96 13.60
C ALA A 223 -9.42 -13.36 12.76
N THR A 224 -9.67 -12.06 12.89
CA THR A 224 -10.67 -11.34 12.10
C THR A 224 -10.05 -10.74 10.84
N LEU A 225 -10.84 -10.55 9.79
CA LEU A 225 -10.34 -10.06 8.50
C LEU A 225 -9.76 -8.63 8.58
N ASP A 226 -10.21 -7.80 9.52
CA ASP A 226 -9.69 -6.44 9.78
C ASP A 226 -8.20 -6.42 10.21
N SER A 227 -7.68 -7.55 10.66
CA SER A 227 -6.25 -7.74 10.90
C SER A 227 -5.43 -7.68 9.59
N VAL A 228 -6.06 -7.98 8.44
CA VAL A 228 -5.47 -7.90 7.10
C VAL A 228 -5.98 -6.69 6.32
N PHE A 229 -7.29 -6.41 6.33
CA PHE A 229 -7.90 -5.28 5.59
C PHE A 229 -8.49 -4.25 6.54
N LYS A 230 -7.84 -3.09 6.70
CA LYS A 230 -8.33 -2.05 7.65
C LYS A 230 -9.64 -1.42 7.22
N PHE A 231 -10.07 -1.62 5.97
CA PHE A 231 -11.41 -1.26 5.51
C PHE A 231 -12.49 -2.29 5.84
N ALA A 232 -12.14 -3.50 6.27
CA ALA A 232 -13.08 -4.56 6.64
C ALA A 232 -13.60 -4.37 8.08
N THR A 233 -14.05 -3.16 8.42
CA THR A 233 -14.63 -2.81 9.73
C THR A 233 -16.16 -2.67 9.63
N MET A 234 -16.85 -2.83 10.77
CA MET A 234 -18.33 -2.77 10.86
C MET A 234 -18.93 -1.48 10.32
N ASP A 235 -18.22 -0.35 10.49
CA ASP A 235 -18.75 0.98 10.20
C ASP A 235 -18.92 1.29 8.70
N LYS A 236 -18.50 0.38 7.81
CA LYS A 236 -18.60 0.60 6.36
C LYS A 236 -19.77 -0.17 5.77
N VAL A 237 -20.82 0.61 5.44
CA VAL A 237 -22.16 0.23 4.91
C VAL A 237 -22.13 -0.78 3.74
N ASN A 238 -21.00 -0.97 3.06
CA ASN A 238 -20.86 -1.86 1.91
C ASN A 238 -20.13 -3.20 2.19
N PHE A 239 -19.59 -3.44 3.39
CA PHE A 239 -18.72 -4.61 3.62
C PHE A 239 -19.34 -5.72 4.48
N LEU A 240 -19.98 -5.36 5.61
CA LEU A 240 -20.43 -6.34 6.60
C LEU A 240 -21.78 -5.93 7.22
N PRO A 241 -22.80 -6.80 7.25
CA PRO A 241 -24.02 -6.55 7.98
C PRO A 241 -23.79 -6.79 9.49
N GLY A 242 -23.96 -5.76 10.32
CA GLY A 242 -23.93 -5.91 11.79
C GLY A 242 -23.79 -4.57 12.50
N GLN A 243 -24.76 -4.22 13.36
CA GLN A 243 -24.77 -2.98 14.13
C GLN A 243 -24.29 -3.16 15.59
N ASP A 244 -23.91 -4.37 15.99
CA ASP A 244 -23.68 -4.70 17.41
C ASP A 244 -22.18 -4.80 17.76
N LYS A 245 -21.69 -3.83 18.53
CA LYS A 245 -20.28 -3.73 18.97
C LYS A 245 -19.79 -4.93 19.77
N LYS A 246 -20.69 -5.75 20.30
CA LYS A 246 -20.35 -6.99 21.03
C LYS A 246 -19.94 -8.14 20.11
N GLU A 247 -20.25 -8.07 18.82
CA GLU A 247 -19.92 -9.12 17.85
C GLU A 247 -18.73 -8.76 16.95
N GLU A 248 -18.10 -7.60 17.14
CA GLU A 248 -17.01 -7.07 16.31
C GLU A 248 -15.85 -8.07 16.12
N GLY A 249 -15.50 -8.81 17.17
CA GLY A 249 -14.47 -9.87 17.13
C GLY A 249 -14.89 -11.18 16.46
N ASN A 250 -16.14 -11.30 16.01
CA ASN A 250 -16.70 -12.47 15.33
C ASN A 250 -16.97 -12.21 13.84
N ILE A 251 -16.56 -11.06 13.32
CA ILE A 251 -16.90 -10.66 11.97
C ILE A 251 -15.85 -11.22 11.01
N PHE A 252 -16.30 -12.18 10.20
CA PHE A 252 -15.48 -12.92 9.23
C PHE A 252 -14.25 -13.60 9.86
N PRO A 253 -14.44 -14.61 10.75
CA PRO A 253 -13.35 -15.30 11.40
C PRO A 253 -12.53 -16.16 10.41
N LEU A 254 -11.22 -16.04 10.47
CA LEU A 254 -10.25 -16.75 9.64
C LEU A 254 -9.39 -17.68 10.50
N CYS A 255 -9.20 -18.92 10.03
CA CYS A 255 -8.15 -19.78 10.59
C CYS A 255 -6.76 -19.25 10.18
N GLN A 256 -5.74 -19.64 10.94
CA GLN A 256 -4.35 -19.20 10.71
C GLN A 256 -3.87 -19.45 9.27
N GLU A 257 -4.22 -20.60 8.69
CA GLU A 257 -3.87 -20.96 7.32
C GLU A 257 -4.48 -20.00 6.28
N CYS A 258 -5.77 -19.70 6.41
CA CYS A 258 -6.44 -18.75 5.51
C CYS A 258 -5.90 -17.33 5.70
N LEU A 259 -5.65 -16.92 6.94
CA LEU A 259 -5.09 -15.62 7.25
C LEU A 259 -3.69 -15.45 6.65
N LYS A 260 -2.84 -16.48 6.76
CA LYS A 260 -1.49 -16.52 6.20
C LYS A 260 -1.52 -16.26 4.69
N LYS A 261 -2.37 -17.01 3.98
CA LYS A 261 -2.54 -16.89 2.52
C LYS A 261 -3.12 -15.53 2.12
N ILE A 262 -4.18 -15.07 2.78
CA ILE A 262 -4.78 -13.76 2.47
C ILE A 262 -3.78 -12.62 2.74
N SER A 263 -2.97 -12.72 3.80
CA SER A 263 -1.91 -11.74 4.11
C SER A 263 -0.81 -11.71 3.04
N ALA A 264 -0.35 -12.89 2.60
CA ALA A 264 0.62 -12.99 1.49
C ALA A 264 0.05 -12.43 0.18
N GLY A 265 -1.19 -12.77 -0.15
CA GLY A 265 -1.87 -12.28 -1.35
C GLY A 265 -2.00 -10.76 -1.33
N ARG A 266 -2.43 -10.20 -0.20
CA ARG A 266 -2.53 -8.75 -0.01
C ARG A 266 -1.18 -8.06 -0.23
N GLU A 267 -0.12 -8.55 0.42
CA GLU A 267 1.21 -7.94 0.29
C GLU A 267 1.72 -7.96 -1.14
N ARG A 268 1.51 -9.07 -1.86
CA ARG A 268 1.85 -9.17 -3.28
C ARG A 268 1.10 -8.15 -4.12
N VAL A 269 -0.22 -8.05 -3.94
CA VAL A 269 -1.05 -7.07 -4.66
C VAL A 269 -0.57 -5.65 -4.38
N GLU A 270 -0.34 -5.31 -3.11
CA GLU A 270 0.11 -3.99 -2.69
C GLU A 270 1.48 -3.62 -3.29
N ARG A 271 2.39 -4.59 -3.41
CA ARG A 271 3.75 -4.40 -3.95
C ARG A 271 3.80 -4.36 -5.47
N THR A 272 3.04 -5.23 -6.13
CA THR A 272 3.28 -5.55 -7.55
C THR A 272 2.08 -5.36 -8.45
N LEU A 273 0.86 -5.35 -7.91
CA LEU A 273 -0.38 -5.24 -8.69
C LEU A 273 -1.17 -4.00 -8.30
N THR A 274 -0.44 -2.92 -7.99
CA THR A 274 -1.01 -1.62 -7.58
C THR A 274 -0.56 -0.53 -8.55
N SER A 275 -1.52 0.17 -9.14
CA SER A 275 -1.26 1.40 -9.90
C SER A 275 -1.56 2.63 -9.03
N THR A 276 -0.65 3.61 -9.03
CA THR A 276 -0.78 4.86 -8.26
C THR A 276 -0.90 6.12 -9.14
N GLY A 277 -0.78 5.97 -10.46
CA GLY A 277 -0.69 7.09 -11.41
C GLY A 277 -2.01 7.46 -12.12
N VAL A 278 -3.01 6.59 -12.10
CA VAL A 278 -4.23 6.73 -12.91
C VAL A 278 -5.13 7.86 -12.39
N ILE A 279 -5.35 7.91 -11.08
CA ILE A 279 -6.09 9.00 -10.43
C ILE A 279 -5.20 9.52 -9.29
N PRO A 280 -4.82 10.82 -9.29
CA PRO A 280 -4.01 11.40 -8.24
C PRO A 280 -4.58 11.14 -6.83
N GLY A 281 -3.72 10.62 -5.95
CA GLY A 281 -4.08 10.34 -4.56
C GLY A 281 -4.76 8.98 -4.32
N LEU A 282 -5.15 8.26 -5.37
CA LEU A 282 -5.75 6.93 -5.25
C LEU A 282 -4.76 5.82 -5.59
N ARG A 283 -4.89 4.71 -4.87
CA ARG A 283 -4.26 3.42 -5.18
C ARG A 283 -5.31 2.54 -5.86
N VAL A 284 -4.95 1.92 -6.97
CA VAL A 284 -5.80 0.98 -7.71
C VAL A 284 -5.18 -0.39 -7.65
N TRP A 285 -5.77 -1.30 -6.88
CA TRP A 285 -5.40 -2.72 -6.90
C TRP A 285 -6.07 -3.42 -8.05
N ILE A 286 -5.34 -4.33 -8.67
CA ILE A 286 -5.77 -5.09 -9.84
C ILE A 286 -5.48 -6.55 -9.55
N ILE A 287 -6.54 -7.32 -9.29
CA ILE A 287 -6.42 -8.67 -8.75
C ILE A 287 -6.91 -9.65 -9.83
N PRO A 288 -6.00 -10.38 -10.49
CA PRO A 288 -6.38 -11.36 -11.50
C PRO A 288 -6.97 -12.62 -10.83
N GLU A 289 -8.04 -13.15 -11.43
CA GLU A 289 -8.65 -14.43 -11.07
C GLU A 289 -8.89 -15.27 -12.32
N THR A 290 -8.56 -16.55 -12.29
CA THR A 290 -8.82 -17.48 -13.40
C THR A 290 -10.22 -18.09 -13.27
N VAL A 291 -11.02 -18.04 -14.33
CA VAL A 291 -12.42 -18.53 -14.37
C VAL A 291 -12.50 -19.98 -14.89
N THR A 292 -11.38 -20.71 -14.96
CA THR A 292 -11.39 -22.07 -15.54
C THR A 292 -11.77 -23.14 -14.53
N ILE A 293 -12.90 -23.82 -14.80
CA ILE A 293 -13.46 -24.93 -14.00
C ILE A 293 -12.57 -26.19 -14.08
N ASN A 294 -11.72 -26.31 -15.11
CA ASN A 294 -10.87 -27.47 -15.37
C ASN A 294 -9.38 -27.07 -15.50
N GLY A 295 -8.76 -26.65 -14.39
CA GLY A 295 -7.33 -26.86 -14.07
C GLY A 295 -6.22 -26.54 -15.09
N GLY A 296 -6.48 -25.82 -16.19
CA GLY A 296 -5.54 -25.73 -17.32
C GLY A 296 -4.64 -24.50 -17.36
N ALA A 297 -5.07 -23.36 -16.82
CA ALA A 297 -4.25 -22.16 -16.74
C ALA A 297 -3.85 -21.90 -15.28
N THR A 298 -2.61 -22.20 -14.93
CA THR A 298 -2.06 -21.75 -13.65
C THR A 298 -2.12 -20.22 -13.64
N ILE A 299 -2.72 -19.59 -12.63
CA ILE A 299 -2.74 -18.12 -12.46
C ILE A 299 -1.31 -17.53 -12.40
N ARG A 300 -0.31 -18.35 -12.06
CA ARG A 300 1.11 -17.98 -11.88
C ARG A 300 1.75 -17.25 -13.07
N PRO A 301 1.73 -17.73 -14.32
CA PRO A 301 2.42 -17.05 -15.42
C PRO A 301 1.77 -15.71 -15.76
N VAL A 302 0.45 -15.57 -15.58
CA VAL A 302 -0.26 -14.29 -15.73
C VAL A 302 0.25 -13.31 -14.68
N VAL A 303 0.26 -13.72 -13.41
CA VAL A 303 0.76 -12.89 -12.30
C VAL A 303 2.21 -12.50 -12.52
N GLN A 304 3.08 -13.43 -12.88
CA GLN A 304 4.50 -13.14 -13.15
C GLN A 304 4.70 -12.12 -14.28
N ARG A 305 3.89 -12.18 -15.35
CA ARG A 305 3.92 -11.16 -16.42
C ARG A 305 3.48 -9.79 -15.90
N LEU A 306 2.40 -9.73 -15.13
CA LEU A 306 1.92 -8.48 -14.55
C LEU A 306 2.93 -7.87 -13.56
N GLU A 307 3.58 -8.71 -12.75
CA GLU A 307 4.65 -8.29 -11.82
C GLU A 307 5.85 -7.70 -12.57
N GLN A 308 6.27 -8.32 -13.70
CA GLN A 308 7.37 -7.80 -14.52
C GLN A 308 7.06 -6.44 -15.13
N LEU A 309 5.81 -6.21 -15.55
CA LEU A 309 5.37 -4.92 -16.10
C LEU A 309 5.43 -3.81 -15.04
N SER A 310 5.02 -4.12 -13.81
CA SER A 310 5.08 -3.16 -12.69
C SER A 310 6.51 -2.77 -12.29
N VAL A 311 7.47 -3.70 -12.40
CA VAL A 311 8.90 -3.44 -12.09
C VAL A 311 9.55 -2.54 -13.14
N GLY A 312 9.16 -2.68 -14.42
CA GLY A 312 9.65 -1.83 -15.51
C GLY A 312 9.33 -0.34 -15.32
N ASP A 313 8.15 -0.03 -14.78
CA ASP A 313 7.73 1.35 -14.48
C ASP A 313 8.40 1.94 -13.22
N THR A 314 8.97 1.11 -12.33
CA THR A 314 9.60 1.58 -11.09
C THR A 314 11.07 1.98 -11.27
N LEU A 315 11.73 1.48 -12.32
CA LEU A 315 13.17 1.71 -12.58
C LEU A 315 13.45 3.00 -13.39
N THR A 316 12.44 3.64 -13.97
CA THR A 316 12.62 4.90 -14.69
C THR A 316 12.59 6.08 -13.72
N SER A 317 13.73 6.78 -13.65
CA SER A 317 13.95 8.02 -12.93
C SER A 317 12.80 9.04 -13.06
N LEU A 318 12.70 9.93 -12.06
CA LEU A 318 11.75 11.04 -11.84
C LEU A 318 11.46 12.02 -13.01
N GLY A 319 11.92 11.74 -14.25
CA GLY A 319 11.80 12.64 -15.41
C GLY A 319 11.12 12.05 -16.65
N GLU A 320 11.01 10.74 -16.80
CA GLU A 320 10.33 10.13 -17.96
C GLU A 320 9.00 9.54 -17.51
N ARG A 321 7.92 10.29 -17.76
CA ARG A 321 6.56 9.74 -17.67
C ARG A 321 6.40 8.73 -18.81
N THR A 322 6.84 7.50 -18.58
CA THR A 322 6.41 6.36 -19.38
C THR A 322 4.89 6.42 -19.38
N GLU A 323 4.31 6.55 -20.57
CA GLU A 323 2.86 6.53 -20.74
C GLU A 323 2.38 5.18 -20.21
N GLY A 324 1.86 5.16 -18.97
CA GLY A 324 1.42 3.93 -18.32
C GLY A 324 0.44 3.22 -19.25
N ARG A 325 0.80 2.02 -19.72
CA ARG A 325 -0.05 1.19 -20.59
C ARG A 325 -0.63 0.02 -19.81
N TYR A 326 -0.84 0.21 -18.51
CA TYR A 326 -1.14 -0.86 -17.59
C TYR A 326 -2.46 -1.55 -17.93
N PHE A 327 -3.53 -0.78 -18.18
CA PHE A 327 -4.81 -1.34 -18.62
C PHE A 327 -4.76 -1.89 -20.04
N THR A 328 -3.93 -1.31 -20.92
CA THR A 328 -3.70 -1.85 -22.26
C THR A 328 -3.09 -3.25 -22.21
N HIS A 329 -2.21 -3.51 -21.24
CA HIS A 329 -1.65 -4.85 -21.04
C HIS A 329 -2.72 -5.84 -20.57
N LEU A 330 -3.54 -5.45 -19.59
CA LEU A 330 -4.66 -6.28 -19.12
C LEU A 330 -5.65 -6.61 -20.24
N ALA A 331 -5.94 -5.65 -21.11
CA ALA A 331 -6.84 -5.81 -22.26
C ALA A 331 -6.35 -6.83 -23.30
N ARG A 332 -5.05 -7.17 -23.28
CA ARG A 332 -4.44 -8.14 -24.20
C ARG A 332 -4.33 -9.54 -23.61
N GLU A 333 -4.67 -9.73 -22.34
CA GLU A 333 -4.70 -11.06 -21.73
C GLU A 333 -5.83 -11.89 -22.35
N GLY A 334 -5.59 -13.20 -22.52
CA GLY A 334 -6.53 -14.11 -23.17
C GLY A 334 -7.74 -14.47 -22.29
N GLY A 335 -8.73 -15.12 -22.90
CA GLY A 335 -9.96 -15.54 -22.23
C GLY A 335 -9.72 -16.52 -21.07
N GLY A 336 -10.70 -16.60 -20.15
CA GLY A 336 -10.62 -17.42 -18.93
C GLY A 336 -9.98 -16.71 -17.73
N LEU A 337 -9.83 -15.39 -17.81
CA LEU A 337 -9.32 -14.52 -16.77
C LEU A 337 -10.34 -13.40 -16.50
N VAL A 338 -10.48 -12.99 -15.25
CA VAL A 338 -11.17 -11.76 -14.85
C VAL A 338 -10.29 -10.97 -13.89
N PHE A 339 -10.58 -9.68 -13.78
CA PHE A 339 -9.88 -8.77 -12.89
C PHE A 339 -10.84 -8.14 -11.90
N HIS A 340 -10.42 -8.07 -10.64
CA HIS A 340 -11.07 -7.28 -9.61
C HIS A 340 -10.28 -5.99 -9.38
N PHE A 341 -10.98 -4.87 -9.39
CA PHE A 341 -10.40 -3.55 -9.19
C PHE A 341 -10.83 -2.97 -7.84
N LEU A 342 -9.88 -2.53 -7.03
CA LEU A 342 -10.13 -1.81 -5.79
C LEU A 342 -9.46 -0.43 -5.82
N PHE A 343 -10.27 0.62 -5.84
CA PHE A 343 -9.83 2.01 -5.76
C PHE A 343 -9.94 2.48 -4.32
N TRP A 344 -8.81 2.82 -3.72
CA TRP A 344 -8.77 3.22 -2.31
C TRP A 344 -7.68 4.26 -2.04
N GLU A 345 -7.80 4.98 -0.94
CA GLU A 345 -6.74 5.87 -0.45
C GLU A 345 -6.40 5.55 1.01
N ARG A 346 -5.15 5.83 1.37
CA ARG A 346 -4.68 5.69 2.75
C ARG A 346 -4.81 7.04 3.44
N ASN A 347 -5.65 7.12 4.46
CA ASN A 347 -5.75 8.27 5.35
C ASN A 347 -5.28 7.87 6.75
N ASN A 348 -4.02 8.17 7.09
CA ASN A 348 -3.35 7.70 8.30
C ASN A 348 -3.37 6.16 8.45
N ALA A 349 -4.08 5.67 9.46
CA ALA A 349 -4.27 4.24 9.74
C ALA A 349 -5.53 3.66 9.08
N GLN A 350 -6.34 4.48 8.40
CA GLN A 350 -7.56 4.06 7.73
C GLN A 350 -7.34 3.83 6.24
N GLU A 351 -7.95 2.76 5.74
CA GLU A 351 -8.04 2.45 4.31
C GLU A 351 -9.43 2.85 3.84
N LEU A 352 -9.54 3.90 3.04
CA LEU A 352 -10.80 4.39 2.51
C LEU A 352 -11.03 3.83 1.11
N VAL A 353 -11.92 2.84 0.99
CA VAL A 353 -12.33 2.26 -0.29
C VAL A 353 -13.37 3.18 -0.92
N HIS A 354 -13.09 3.64 -2.15
CA HIS A 354 -13.99 4.49 -2.92
C HIS A 354 -14.81 3.71 -3.96
N LEU A 355 -14.19 2.69 -4.56
CA LEU A 355 -14.84 1.87 -5.58
C LEU A 355 -14.24 0.46 -5.58
N MET A 356 -15.11 -0.55 -5.69
CA MET A 356 -14.73 -1.93 -5.93
C MET A 356 -15.56 -2.45 -7.12
N VAL A 357 -14.88 -3.04 -8.09
CA VAL A 357 -15.50 -3.66 -9.27
C VAL A 357 -14.94 -5.05 -9.43
N GLU A 358 -15.81 -6.03 -9.54
CA GLU A 358 -15.43 -7.44 -9.63
C GLU A 358 -15.76 -8.01 -11.00
N ASP A 359 -15.09 -9.12 -11.31
CA ASP A 359 -15.36 -9.94 -12.49
C ASP A 359 -15.28 -9.15 -13.81
N VAL A 360 -14.28 -8.28 -13.94
CA VAL A 360 -14.07 -7.51 -15.19
C VAL A 360 -13.24 -8.33 -16.17
N PRO A 361 -13.80 -8.76 -17.31
CA PRO A 361 -13.06 -9.56 -18.28
C PRO A 361 -12.10 -8.69 -19.13
N PRO A 362 -10.94 -9.22 -19.58
CA PRO A 362 -10.03 -8.54 -20.50
C PRO A 362 -10.73 -7.93 -21.73
N GLU A 363 -11.72 -8.63 -22.28
CA GLU A 363 -12.49 -8.22 -23.44
C GLU A 363 -13.24 -6.91 -23.20
N ARG A 364 -13.68 -6.66 -21.97
CA ARG A 364 -14.30 -5.39 -21.59
C ARG A 364 -13.29 -4.25 -21.67
N LEU A 365 -12.07 -4.46 -21.16
CA LEU A 365 -11.01 -3.45 -21.23
C LEU A 365 -10.60 -3.18 -22.68
N ALA A 366 -10.50 -4.22 -23.50
CA ALA A 366 -10.21 -4.10 -24.93
C ALA A 366 -11.31 -3.33 -25.69
N PHE A 367 -12.58 -3.59 -25.38
CA PHE A 367 -13.70 -2.83 -25.92
C PHE A 367 -13.60 -1.34 -25.54
N LEU A 368 -13.38 -1.04 -24.25
CA LEU A 368 -13.26 0.34 -23.77
C LEU A 368 -12.12 1.08 -24.48
N GLU A 369 -10.93 0.48 -24.57
CA GLU A 369 -9.80 1.09 -25.28
C GLU A 369 -10.07 1.32 -26.77
N LYS A 370 -10.73 0.37 -27.44
CA LYS A 370 -11.14 0.51 -28.84
C LYS A 370 -12.09 1.71 -29.03
N ILE A 371 -13.09 1.84 -28.18
CA ILE A 371 -14.08 2.92 -28.27
C ILE A 371 -13.44 4.28 -27.89
N TRP A 372 -12.50 4.30 -26.95
CA TRP A 372 -11.73 5.51 -26.60
C TRP A 372 -10.93 6.01 -27.81
N ASN A 373 -10.25 5.10 -28.50
CA ASN A 373 -9.51 5.39 -29.72
C ASN A 373 -10.38 5.99 -30.82
N GLN A 374 -11.62 5.50 -30.96
CA GLN A 374 -12.58 6.04 -31.92
C GLN A 374 -13.00 7.47 -31.55
N ALA A 375 -13.38 7.69 -30.29
CA ALA A 375 -13.80 9.01 -29.80
C ALA A 375 -12.68 10.06 -29.93
N MET A 376 -11.46 9.69 -29.53
CA MET A 376 -10.28 10.55 -29.64
C MET A 376 -10.00 10.95 -31.08
N LYS A 377 -10.03 10.01 -32.03
CA LYS A 377 -9.80 10.31 -33.46
C LYS A 377 -10.93 11.15 -34.07
N ALA A 378 -12.17 10.92 -33.65
CA ALA A 378 -13.33 11.67 -34.14
C ALA A 378 -13.27 13.16 -33.75
N VAL A 379 -12.81 13.47 -32.53
CA VAL A 379 -12.79 14.85 -32.02
C VAL A 379 -11.44 15.54 -32.24
N MET A 380 -10.32 14.84 -32.03
CA MET A 380 -8.98 15.42 -32.08
C MET A 380 -8.25 15.18 -33.41
N GLY A 381 -8.82 14.38 -34.33
CA GLY A 381 -8.23 14.08 -35.62
C GLY A 381 -7.07 13.08 -35.54
N LYS A 382 -5.98 13.36 -36.28
CA LYS A 382 -4.80 12.49 -36.31
C LYS A 382 -3.95 12.72 -35.06
N ILE A 383 -4.11 11.85 -34.06
CA ILE A 383 -3.30 11.81 -32.85
C ILE A 383 -2.66 10.43 -32.67
N GLU A 384 -1.46 10.40 -32.09
CA GLU A 384 -0.68 9.17 -31.85
C GLU A 384 -0.44 8.88 -30.37
N LYS A 385 -0.74 9.85 -29.48
CA LYS A 385 -0.52 9.76 -28.02
C LYS A 385 -1.86 9.82 -27.28
N GLY A 386 -1.91 9.26 -26.06
CA GLY A 386 -3.10 9.31 -25.20
C GLY A 386 -4.23 8.38 -25.64
N LEU A 387 -3.89 7.31 -26.36
CA LEU A 387 -4.80 6.36 -26.99
C LEU A 387 -5.08 5.10 -26.12
N ASN A 388 -4.46 5.01 -24.95
CA ASN A 388 -4.64 3.90 -24.01
C ASN A 388 -5.71 4.21 -22.94
N LEU A 389 -6.18 3.16 -22.27
CA LEU A 389 -7.22 3.27 -21.25
C LEU A 389 -6.74 3.94 -19.95
N ASP A 390 -5.47 3.82 -19.58
CA ASP A 390 -4.86 4.54 -18.46
C ASP A 390 -5.00 6.06 -18.65
N TRP A 391 -4.68 6.55 -19.84
CA TRP A 391 -4.84 7.95 -20.23
C TRP A 391 -6.30 8.36 -20.24
N ALA A 392 -7.21 7.49 -20.70
CA ALA A 392 -8.63 7.76 -20.62
C ALA A 392 -9.01 8.04 -19.15
N PHE A 393 -8.79 7.10 -18.24
CA PHE A 393 -9.15 7.28 -16.83
C PHE A 393 -8.49 8.51 -16.18
N ALA A 394 -7.21 8.75 -16.45
CA ALA A 394 -6.51 9.95 -15.97
C ALA A 394 -7.09 11.25 -16.55
N SER A 395 -7.44 11.25 -17.84
CA SER A 395 -8.01 12.41 -18.53
C SER A 395 -9.41 12.75 -18.05
N LEU A 396 -10.24 11.77 -17.67
CA LEU A 396 -11.56 12.02 -17.10
C LEU A 396 -11.44 12.82 -15.81
N TYR A 397 -10.60 12.34 -14.90
CA TYR A 397 -10.34 13.03 -13.63
C TYR A 397 -9.76 14.42 -13.87
N ALA A 398 -8.73 14.53 -14.73
CA ALA A 398 -8.10 15.81 -15.03
C ALA A 398 -9.09 16.82 -15.64
N THR A 399 -9.97 16.36 -16.53
CA THR A 399 -11.01 17.19 -17.16
C THR A 399 -11.98 17.70 -16.10
N LEU A 400 -12.58 16.80 -15.33
CA LEU A 400 -13.55 17.17 -14.29
C LEU A 400 -12.93 18.06 -13.21
N ASN A 401 -11.68 17.81 -12.81
CA ASN A 401 -10.95 18.62 -11.85
C ASN A 401 -10.71 20.05 -12.35
N ARG A 402 -10.54 20.27 -13.66
CA ARG A 402 -10.45 21.62 -14.23
C ARG A 402 -11.80 22.35 -14.19
N PHE A 403 -12.90 21.65 -14.45
CA PHE A 403 -14.25 22.23 -14.30
C PHE A 403 -14.64 22.49 -12.84
N ALA A 404 -13.96 21.86 -11.86
CA ALA A 404 -14.09 22.16 -10.43
C ALA A 404 -13.56 23.56 -10.05
N GLY A 405 -12.57 24.05 -10.78
CA GLY A 405 -11.85 25.28 -10.43
C GLY A 405 -11.10 25.14 -9.11
N LYS A 406 -11.09 26.22 -8.31
CA LYS A 406 -10.32 26.30 -7.06
C LYS A 406 -11.02 25.71 -5.82
N SER A 407 -12.29 25.29 -5.92
CA SER A 407 -13.07 24.78 -4.79
C SER A 407 -12.73 23.33 -4.45
N ASP A 408 -12.16 23.08 -3.27
CA ASP A 408 -11.81 21.72 -2.84
C ASP A 408 -13.04 20.83 -2.63
N ALA A 409 -14.18 21.41 -2.24
CA ALA A 409 -15.45 20.68 -2.16
C ALA A 409 -15.94 20.23 -3.55
N ASP A 410 -15.86 21.10 -4.57
CA ASP A 410 -16.22 20.73 -5.94
C ASP A 410 -15.29 19.64 -6.48
N LYS A 411 -13.98 19.71 -6.17
CA LYS A 411 -13.01 18.69 -6.59
C LYS A 411 -13.34 17.31 -6.03
N LEU A 412 -13.78 17.22 -4.77
CA LEU A 412 -14.22 15.95 -4.17
C LEU A 412 -15.45 15.40 -4.88
N VAL A 413 -16.49 16.22 -5.10
CA VAL A 413 -17.71 15.80 -5.82
C VAL A 413 -17.38 15.29 -7.22
N PHE A 414 -16.49 15.98 -7.93
CA PHE A 414 -16.08 15.59 -9.27
C PHE A 414 -15.17 14.36 -9.31
N ARG A 415 -14.33 14.16 -8.29
CA ARG A 415 -13.60 12.91 -8.09
C ARG A 415 -14.56 11.74 -7.95
N ASP A 416 -15.56 11.86 -7.09
CA ASP A 416 -16.53 10.80 -6.83
C ASP A 416 -17.38 10.51 -8.08
N PHE A 417 -17.73 11.55 -8.83
CA PHE A 417 -18.40 11.38 -10.13
C PHE A 417 -17.51 10.67 -11.16
N ALA A 418 -16.22 11.01 -11.25
CA ALA A 418 -15.27 10.33 -12.12
C ALA A 418 -15.18 8.83 -11.78
N LEU A 419 -15.07 8.50 -10.50
CA LEU A 419 -15.06 7.12 -10.02
C LEU A 419 -16.38 6.40 -10.34
N LYS A 420 -17.52 7.06 -10.19
CA LYS A 420 -18.82 6.49 -10.58
C LYS A 420 -18.87 6.15 -12.08
N VAL A 421 -18.36 7.03 -12.93
CA VAL A 421 -18.28 6.78 -14.38
C VAL A 421 -17.36 5.59 -14.66
N ILE A 422 -16.15 5.56 -14.10
CA ILE A 422 -15.19 4.46 -14.27
C ILE A 422 -15.79 3.13 -13.78
N GLY A 423 -16.45 3.13 -12.63
CA GLY A 423 -17.13 1.95 -12.10
C GLY A 423 -18.20 1.42 -13.06
N LYS A 424 -19.03 2.31 -13.62
CA LYS A 424 -20.03 1.93 -14.63
C LYS A 424 -19.39 1.42 -15.92
N MET A 425 -18.29 2.05 -16.36
CA MET A 425 -17.54 1.60 -17.53
C MET A 425 -17.03 0.18 -17.33
N LEU A 426 -16.39 -0.12 -16.20
CA LEU A 426 -15.84 -1.44 -15.91
C LEU A 426 -16.95 -2.50 -15.78
N LYS A 427 -18.10 -2.15 -15.18
CA LYS A 427 -19.25 -3.05 -15.00
C LYS A 427 -20.08 -3.32 -16.26
N GLY A 428 -19.86 -2.58 -17.35
CA GLY A 428 -20.73 -2.68 -18.52
C GLY A 428 -22.07 -1.97 -18.37
N GLU A 429 -22.19 -1.02 -17.44
CA GLU A 429 -23.44 -0.29 -17.21
C GLU A 429 -23.54 0.97 -18.10
N LEU A 430 -24.77 1.43 -18.32
CA LEU A 430 -25.04 2.72 -18.97
C LEU A 430 -24.37 3.88 -18.20
N LEU A 431 -23.65 4.69 -18.97
CA LEU A 431 -22.90 5.84 -18.50
C LEU A 431 -23.79 7.09 -18.39
N PRO A 432 -23.58 7.95 -17.39
CA PRO A 432 -24.41 9.13 -17.13
C PRO A 432 -24.05 10.30 -18.06
N GLU A 433 -24.15 10.09 -19.37
CA GLU A 433 -23.78 11.05 -20.42
C GLU A 433 -24.49 12.41 -20.25
N VAL A 434 -25.80 12.39 -19.99
CA VAL A 434 -26.59 13.62 -19.81
C VAL A 434 -26.11 14.41 -18.59
N THR A 435 -25.79 13.74 -17.49
CA THR A 435 -25.25 14.38 -16.28
C THR A 435 -23.87 14.98 -16.56
N PHE A 436 -23.00 14.25 -17.26
CA PHE A 436 -21.69 14.75 -17.65
C PHE A 436 -21.81 16.02 -18.51
N LYS A 437 -22.67 16.01 -19.55
CA LYS A 437 -22.94 17.18 -20.40
C LYS A 437 -23.42 18.38 -19.59
N LYS A 438 -24.37 18.18 -18.65
CA LYS A 438 -24.87 19.25 -17.76
C LYS A 438 -23.77 19.85 -16.88
N ILE A 439 -22.88 19.02 -16.34
CA ILE A 439 -21.72 19.46 -15.55
C ILE A 439 -20.83 20.37 -16.42
N VAL A 440 -20.47 19.90 -17.62
CA VAL A 440 -19.58 20.65 -18.53
C VAL A 440 -20.21 21.99 -18.92
N THR A 441 -21.47 21.99 -19.36
CA THR A 441 -22.14 23.23 -19.81
C THR A 441 -22.34 24.24 -18.69
N SER A 442 -22.70 23.78 -17.48
CA SER A 442 -22.91 24.68 -16.34
C SER A 442 -21.62 25.30 -15.80
N ARG A 443 -20.47 24.65 -15.99
CA ARG A 443 -19.16 25.11 -15.49
C ARG A 443 -18.26 25.69 -16.58
N ALA A 444 -18.65 25.65 -17.85
CA ALA A 444 -17.84 26.15 -18.96
C ALA A 444 -17.55 27.66 -18.84
N ALA A 445 -18.56 28.49 -18.56
CA ALA A 445 -18.35 29.94 -18.40
C ALA A 445 -17.35 30.26 -17.27
N ARG A 446 -17.43 29.51 -16.17
CA ARG A 446 -16.50 29.62 -15.04
C ARG A 446 -15.07 29.25 -15.45
N LEU A 447 -14.89 28.15 -16.18
CA LEU A 447 -13.59 27.71 -16.68
C LEU A 447 -12.93 28.78 -17.56
N VAL A 448 -13.69 29.45 -18.40
CA VAL A 448 -13.21 30.55 -19.26
C VAL A 448 -12.80 31.77 -18.43
N TYR A 449 -13.55 32.09 -17.37
CA TYR A 449 -13.30 33.28 -16.55
C TYR A 449 -12.13 33.09 -15.56
N GLU A 450 -11.95 31.88 -15.01
CA GLU A 450 -10.94 31.61 -13.98
C GLU A 450 -9.54 31.29 -14.53
N ASN A 451 -9.38 31.18 -15.85
CA ASN A 451 -8.13 30.73 -16.47
C ASN A 451 -7.64 31.72 -17.54
N ASP A 452 -6.49 32.34 -17.27
CA ASP A 452 -5.87 33.32 -18.16
C ASP A 452 -5.19 32.67 -19.39
N ASN A 453 -4.97 31.34 -19.36
CA ASN A 453 -4.38 30.61 -20.48
C ASN A 453 -5.46 30.00 -21.37
N TRP A 454 -5.64 30.60 -22.55
CA TRP A 454 -6.71 30.21 -23.45
C TRP A 454 -6.50 28.82 -24.09
N ASP A 455 -5.25 28.39 -24.25
CA ASP A 455 -4.93 27.05 -24.74
C ASP A 455 -5.37 25.96 -23.75
N ASP A 456 -5.25 26.20 -22.45
CA ASP A 456 -5.66 25.26 -21.41
C ASP A 456 -7.18 25.09 -21.36
N VAL A 457 -7.93 26.17 -21.56
CA VAL A 457 -9.39 26.09 -21.63
C VAL A 457 -9.84 25.38 -22.90
N LYS A 458 -9.27 25.73 -24.07
CA LYS A 458 -9.56 25.04 -25.33
C LYS A 458 -9.30 23.55 -25.21
N LYS A 459 -8.15 23.17 -24.65
CA LYS A 459 -7.81 21.76 -24.39
C LYS A 459 -8.83 21.09 -23.50
N SER A 460 -9.27 21.74 -22.43
CA SER A 460 -10.24 21.18 -21.48
C SER A 460 -11.63 20.98 -22.10
N LEU A 461 -12.09 21.92 -22.94
CA LEU A 461 -13.33 21.79 -23.68
C LEU A 461 -13.26 20.67 -24.73
N LEU A 462 -12.13 20.53 -25.44
CA LEU A 462 -11.91 19.43 -26.39
C LEU A 462 -11.95 18.07 -25.71
N TYR A 463 -11.26 17.91 -24.57
CA TYR A 463 -11.32 16.66 -23.80
C TYR A 463 -12.72 16.40 -23.24
N ALA A 464 -13.47 17.42 -22.84
CA ALA A 464 -14.86 17.25 -22.45
C ALA A 464 -15.73 16.75 -23.63
N GLN A 465 -15.49 17.26 -24.84
CA GLN A 465 -16.18 16.76 -26.04
C GLN A 465 -15.80 15.32 -26.36
N VAL A 466 -14.52 14.94 -26.27
CA VAL A 466 -14.07 13.54 -26.40
C VAL A 466 -14.83 12.65 -25.41
N TRP A 467 -14.92 13.05 -24.15
CA TRP A 467 -15.61 12.28 -23.12
C TRP A 467 -17.11 12.14 -23.37
N ALA A 468 -17.76 13.20 -23.86
CA ALA A 468 -19.16 13.13 -24.25
C ALA A 468 -19.38 12.12 -25.40
N GLU A 469 -18.54 12.18 -26.44
CA GLU A 469 -18.59 11.23 -27.56
C GLU A 469 -18.30 9.81 -27.10
N TYR A 470 -17.27 9.63 -26.27
CA TYR A 470 -16.89 8.34 -25.73
C TYR A 470 -18.02 7.69 -24.91
N MET A 471 -18.69 8.46 -24.06
CA MET A 471 -19.85 7.97 -23.31
C MET A 471 -21.01 7.61 -24.22
N THR A 472 -21.28 8.41 -25.25
CA THR A 472 -22.33 8.12 -26.24
C THR A 472 -22.04 6.83 -27.01
N LEU A 473 -20.80 6.62 -27.45
CA LEU A 473 -20.40 5.40 -28.16
C LEU A 473 -20.50 4.16 -27.28
N ILE A 474 -20.06 4.24 -26.01
CA ILE A 474 -20.22 3.13 -25.05
C ILE A 474 -21.69 2.82 -24.78
N ASN A 475 -22.57 3.83 -24.71
CA ASN A 475 -23.99 3.60 -24.45
C ASN A 475 -24.76 3.02 -25.64
N ARG A 476 -24.21 3.11 -26.86
CA ARG A 476 -24.83 2.64 -28.10
C ARG A 476 -24.41 1.23 -28.50
N GLY A 477 -23.22 0.78 -28.08
CA GLY A 477 -22.67 -0.54 -28.36
C GLY A 477 -22.70 -1.41 -27.12
#